data_AF-A0A956TFK5-F1
#
_entry.id   AF-A0A956TFK5-F1
#
_cell.length_a   1.000
_cell.length_b   1.000
_cell.length_c   1.000
_cell.angle_alpha   90.00
_cell.angle_beta   90.00
_cell.angle_gamma   90.00
#
_symmetry.space_group_name_H-M   'P 1'
#
loop_
_entity.id
_entity.type
_entity.pdbx_description
1 polymer ?
#
loop_
_entity_poly.entity_id
_entity_poly.type
_entity_poly.pdbx_seq_one_letter_code
_entity_poly.pdbx_strand_id
1 'polypeptide(L)'
;MSAKRAVPATKLAVAMQRKRRGSLRDVAEEVGITMVHLSRLERGVHKPRRETAAKLAHWLGWSVEQVLQAATTPASEAERRARPAPLAPSKNRLGRELQRRRGRRRRSDVAAEIGIHASQVRILELGESVPSLPTVWKLHRWLGWPVEDVISAAMEEGD
;
A
#
# COMPACT_ATOMS: atom_id res chain seq x y z
N MET A 1 12.01 24.39 -1.67
CA MET A 1 11.54 23.22 -0.89
C MET A 1 12.52 22.08 -1.12
N SER A 2 13.28 21.67 -0.10
CA SER A 2 14.34 20.66 -0.23
C SER A 2 13.77 19.31 -0.66
N ALA A 3 14.19 18.82 -1.83
CA ALA A 3 13.92 17.46 -2.28
C ALA A 3 14.54 16.49 -1.26
N LYS A 4 13.70 15.90 -0.41
CA LYS A 4 14.12 14.89 0.57
C LYS A 4 14.61 13.68 -0.23
N ARG A 5 15.93 13.58 -0.38
CA ARG A 5 16.63 12.54 -1.14
C ARG A 5 16.07 11.17 -0.72
N ALA A 6 15.26 10.56 -1.57
CA ALA A 6 14.64 9.27 -1.29
C ALA A 6 15.77 8.24 -1.19
N VAL A 7 15.95 7.67 0.01
CA VAL A 7 16.84 6.51 0.17
C VAL A 7 16.31 5.43 -0.77
N PRO A 8 17.15 4.87 -1.66
CA PRO A 8 16.68 3.86 -2.61
C PRO A 8 16.08 2.69 -1.83
N ALA A 9 14.87 2.28 -2.21
CA ALA A 9 14.17 1.19 -1.55
C ALA A 9 15.05 -0.07 -1.56
N THR A 10 15.20 -0.70 -0.40
CA THR A 10 15.96 -1.94 -0.25
C THR A 10 15.16 -3.12 -0.80
N LYS A 11 15.82 -4.24 -1.09
CA LYS A 11 15.12 -5.47 -1.49
C LYS A 11 14.12 -5.92 -0.42
N LEU A 12 14.47 -5.74 0.86
CA LEU A 12 13.56 -6.00 1.98
C LEU A 12 12.32 -5.10 1.90
N ALA A 13 12.49 -3.79 1.72
CA ALA A 13 11.38 -2.85 1.60
C ALA A 13 10.42 -3.24 0.47
N VAL A 14 10.94 -3.59 -0.70
CA VAL A 14 10.13 -4.05 -1.84
C VAL A 14 9.40 -5.35 -1.53
N ALA A 15 10.06 -6.32 -0.88
CA ALA A 15 9.44 -7.59 -0.50
C ALA A 15 8.29 -7.39 0.51
N MET A 16 8.50 -6.54 1.52
CA MET A 16 7.47 -6.20 2.50
C MET A 16 6.26 -5.54 1.83
N GLN A 17 6.49 -4.54 0.97
CA GLN A 17 5.42 -3.87 0.22
C GLN A 17 4.65 -4.81 -0.70
N ARG A 18 5.29 -5.86 -1.21
CA ARG A 18 4.64 -6.88 -2.04
C ARG A 18 3.83 -7.87 -1.21
N LYS A 19 4.35 -8.34 -0.09
CA LYS A 19 3.66 -9.32 0.75
C LYS A 19 2.49 -8.70 1.51
N ARG A 20 2.62 -7.45 1.91
CA ARG A 20 1.61 -6.73 2.69
C ARG A 20 0.26 -6.72 1.99
N ARG A 21 -0.73 -7.29 2.66
CA ARG A 21 -2.15 -7.16 2.38
C ARG A 21 -2.75 -6.34 3.53
N GLY A 22 -3.48 -5.28 3.22
CA GLY A 22 -4.05 -4.40 4.25
C GLY A 22 -3.11 -3.29 4.74
N SER A 23 -3.46 -2.70 5.89
CA SER A 23 -2.84 -1.50 6.46
C SER A 23 -1.44 -1.77 7.02
N LEU A 24 -0.65 -0.70 7.18
CA LEU A 24 0.63 -0.82 7.90
C LEU A 24 0.41 -1.25 9.35
N ARG A 25 -0.74 -0.90 9.94
CA ARG A 25 -1.09 -1.27 11.30
C ARG A 25 -1.37 -2.78 11.39
N ASP A 26 -2.19 -3.30 10.49
CA ASP A 26 -2.59 -4.71 10.47
C ASP A 26 -1.37 -5.61 10.30
N VAL A 27 -0.48 -5.27 9.36
CA VAL A 27 0.77 -6.03 9.16
C VAL A 27 1.73 -5.87 10.33
N ALA A 28 1.80 -4.71 10.97
CA ALA A 28 2.66 -4.55 12.14
C ALA A 28 2.19 -5.46 13.29
N GLU A 29 0.88 -5.56 13.48
CA GLU A 29 0.24 -6.47 14.43
C GLU A 29 0.50 -7.95 14.06
N GLU A 30 0.30 -8.33 12.80
CA GLU A 30 0.59 -9.69 12.28
C GLU A 30 2.06 -10.10 12.51
N VAL A 31 3.00 -9.19 12.27
CA VAL A 31 4.45 -9.44 12.43
C VAL A 31 4.88 -9.36 13.91
N GLY A 32 4.07 -8.75 14.78
CA GLY A 32 4.42 -8.52 16.18
C GLY A 32 5.52 -7.45 16.37
N ILE A 33 5.43 -6.35 15.60
CA ILE A 33 6.29 -5.16 15.76
C ILE A 33 5.46 -3.87 15.71
N THR A 34 6.05 -2.73 16.07
CA THR A 34 5.31 -1.46 16.02
C THR A 34 5.15 -0.95 14.59
N MET A 35 4.02 -0.30 14.28
CA MET A 35 3.76 0.31 12.97
C MET A 35 4.86 1.30 12.56
N VAL A 36 5.35 2.10 13.52
CA VAL A 36 6.44 3.05 13.28
C VAL A 36 7.74 2.33 12.89
N HIS A 37 8.03 1.19 13.53
CA HIS A 37 9.21 0.39 13.19
C HIS A 37 9.05 -0.26 11.81
N LEU A 38 7.90 -0.85 11.51
CA LEU A 38 7.56 -1.39 10.19
C LEU A 38 7.70 -0.32 9.09
N SER A 39 7.18 0.90 9.31
CA SER A 39 7.29 2.02 8.38
C SER A 39 8.73 2.44 8.10
N ARG A 40 9.61 2.42 9.12
CA ARG A 40 11.04 2.72 8.94
C ARG A 40 11.75 1.64 8.11
N LEU A 41 11.36 0.38 8.29
CA LEU A 41 11.89 -0.76 7.53
C LEU A 41 11.40 -0.75 6.08
N GLU A 42 10.11 -0.50 5.82
CA GLU A 42 9.55 -0.35 4.46
C GLU A 42 10.11 0.84 3.68
N ARG A 43 10.69 1.83 4.37
CA ARG A 43 11.38 2.97 3.74
C ARG A 43 12.89 2.71 3.54
N GLY A 44 13.39 1.56 3.99
CA GLY A 44 14.82 1.22 3.91
C GLY A 44 15.72 2.11 4.78
N VAL A 45 15.15 2.85 5.74
CA VAL A 45 15.90 3.78 6.61
C VAL A 45 16.54 3.05 7.79
N HIS A 46 15.98 1.92 8.19
CA HIS A 46 16.49 1.11 9.30
C HIS A 46 16.84 -0.30 8.86
N LYS A 47 17.91 -0.84 9.43
CA LYS A 47 18.24 -2.28 9.37
C LYS A 47 17.55 -2.99 10.53
N PRO A 48 16.85 -4.11 10.31
CA PRO A 48 16.25 -4.88 11.40
C PRO A 48 17.35 -5.48 12.29
N ARG A 49 17.11 -5.49 13.61
CA ARG A 49 17.90 -6.31 14.55
C ARG A 49 17.56 -7.79 14.36
N ARG A 50 18.39 -8.69 14.90
CA ARG A 50 18.23 -10.14 14.71
C ARG A 50 16.84 -10.65 15.09
N GLU A 51 16.27 -10.17 16.20
CA GLU A 51 14.91 -10.51 16.62
C GLU A 51 13.84 -10.04 15.61
N THR A 52 13.90 -8.78 15.18
CA THR A 52 13.00 -8.25 14.14
C THR A 52 13.18 -8.96 12.81
N ALA A 53 14.41 -9.33 12.47
CA ALA A 53 14.71 -10.09 11.26
C ALA A 53 14.10 -11.49 11.31
N ALA A 54 14.07 -12.15 12.48
CA ALA A 54 13.38 -13.43 12.66
C ALA A 54 11.86 -13.31 12.48
N LYS A 55 11.24 -12.29 13.05
CA LYS A 55 9.80 -12.01 12.86
C LYS A 55 9.47 -11.76 11.38
N LEU A 56 10.26 -10.93 10.71
CA LEU A 56 10.10 -10.66 9.29
C LEU A 56 10.41 -11.88 8.41
N ALA A 57 11.38 -12.71 8.79
CA ALA A 57 11.75 -13.93 8.09
C ALA A 57 10.59 -14.93 8.10
N HIS A 58 10.00 -15.15 9.29
CA HIS A 58 8.79 -15.94 9.44
C HIS A 58 7.65 -15.37 8.60
N TRP A 59 7.38 -14.07 8.74
CA TRP A 59 6.32 -13.43 7.98
C TRP A 59 6.56 -13.48 6.47
N LEU A 60 7.79 -13.34 5.96
CA LEU A 60 8.09 -13.35 4.51
C LEU A 60 8.23 -14.77 3.93
N GLY A 61 8.45 -15.79 4.78
CA GLY A 61 8.85 -17.13 4.34
C GLY A 61 10.32 -17.18 3.88
N TRP A 62 11.18 -16.36 4.49
CA TRP A 62 12.62 -16.24 4.20
C TRP A 62 13.45 -16.73 5.39
N SER A 63 14.76 -16.88 5.20
CA SER A 63 15.71 -17.02 6.32
C SER A 63 16.05 -15.66 6.94
N VAL A 64 16.57 -15.69 8.17
CA VAL A 64 17.05 -14.48 8.87
C VAL A 64 18.16 -13.81 8.06
N GLU A 65 19.09 -14.60 7.52
CA GLU A 65 20.20 -14.14 6.69
C GLU A 65 19.70 -13.45 5.42
N GLN A 66 18.67 -14.01 4.76
CA GLN A 66 18.04 -13.39 3.60
C GLN A 66 17.43 -12.02 3.95
N VAL A 67 16.75 -11.91 5.09
CA VAL A 67 16.18 -10.62 5.54
C VAL A 67 17.29 -9.59 5.83
N LEU A 68 18.34 -9.99 6.55
CA LEU A 68 19.46 -9.10 6.89
C LEU A 68 20.21 -8.62 5.64
N GLN A 69 20.43 -9.51 4.67
CA GLN A 69 21.07 -9.18 3.40
C GLN A 69 20.18 -8.27 2.54
N ALA A 70 18.88 -8.58 2.45
CA ALA A 70 17.92 -7.78 1.69
C ALA A 70 17.73 -6.38 2.28
N ALA A 71 17.95 -6.19 3.59
CA ALA A 71 17.88 -4.90 4.25
C ALA A 71 19.03 -3.95 3.84
N THR A 72 20.15 -4.48 3.38
CA THR A 72 21.31 -3.67 2.93
C THR A 72 21.48 -3.65 1.41
N THR A 73 20.73 -4.48 0.69
CA THR A 73 20.80 -4.58 -0.76
C THR A 73 19.80 -3.59 -1.38
N PRO A 74 20.23 -2.63 -2.22
CA PRO A 74 19.31 -1.78 -2.96
C PRO A 74 18.49 -2.64 -3.94
N ALA A 75 17.19 -2.38 -4.03
CA ALA A 75 16.34 -3.03 -5.02
C ALA A 75 16.69 -2.52 -6.42
N SER A 76 16.74 -3.40 -7.41
CA SER A 76 16.86 -3.03 -8.82
C SER A 76 15.66 -2.20 -9.29
N GLU A 77 15.84 -1.44 -10.38
CA GLU A 77 14.72 -0.72 -10.98
C GLU A 77 13.59 -1.67 -11.40
N ALA A 78 13.93 -2.86 -11.90
CA ALA A 78 12.96 -3.91 -12.21
C ALA A 78 12.18 -4.37 -10.97
N GLU A 79 12.84 -4.56 -9.83
CA GLU A 79 12.18 -4.93 -8.57
C GLU A 79 11.26 -3.81 -8.05
N ARG A 80 11.68 -2.53 -8.17
CA ARG A 80 10.85 -1.37 -7.82
C ARG A 80 9.65 -1.21 -8.76
N ARG A 81 9.85 -1.51 -10.05
CA ARG A 81 8.82 -1.46 -11.09
C ARG A 81 7.92 -2.70 -11.12
N ALA A 82 8.32 -3.78 -10.48
CA ALA A 82 7.47 -4.94 -10.34
C ALA A 82 6.30 -4.64 -9.40
N ARG A 83 5.15 -5.20 -9.76
CA ARG A 83 3.83 -4.84 -9.20
C ARG A 83 3.72 -5.35 -7.75
N PRO A 84 3.15 -4.57 -6.82
CA PRO A 84 2.73 -5.09 -5.52
C PRO A 84 1.63 -6.16 -5.70
N ALA A 85 1.50 -7.08 -4.74
CA ALA A 85 0.44 -8.09 -4.79
C ALA A 85 -0.96 -7.43 -4.85
N PRO A 86 -1.96 -8.14 -5.40
CA PRO A 86 -3.36 -7.68 -5.33
C PRO A 86 -3.73 -7.35 -3.88
N LEU A 87 -4.49 -6.28 -3.67
CA LEU A 87 -4.99 -5.93 -2.34
C LEU A 87 -5.89 -7.04 -1.78
N ALA A 88 -6.08 -7.00 -0.46
CA ALA A 88 -7.24 -7.64 0.15
C ALA A 88 -8.54 -7.16 -0.54
N PRO A 89 -9.60 -7.98 -0.53
CA PRO A 89 -10.91 -7.55 -1.02
C PRO A 89 -11.31 -6.24 -0.32
N SER A 90 -11.84 -5.30 -1.08
CA SER A 90 -12.33 -4.03 -0.53
C SER A 90 -13.53 -4.26 0.37
N LYS A 91 -13.56 -3.56 1.50
CA LYS A 91 -14.67 -3.59 2.45
C LYS A 91 -15.96 -3.01 1.88
N ASN A 92 -15.90 -2.09 0.92
CA ASN A 92 -17.09 -1.49 0.32
C ASN A 92 -17.11 -1.61 -1.21
N ARG A 93 -18.28 -1.36 -1.79
CA ARG A 93 -18.51 -1.45 -3.25
C ARG A 93 -17.66 -0.45 -4.02
N LEU A 94 -17.48 0.77 -3.51
CA LEU A 94 -16.63 1.78 -4.14
C LEU A 94 -15.19 1.26 -4.29
N GLY A 95 -14.59 0.73 -3.23
CA GLY A 95 -13.22 0.26 -3.29
C GLY A 95 -13.06 -0.96 -4.20
N ARG A 96 -14.07 -1.85 -4.28
CA ARG A 96 -14.08 -2.96 -5.25
C ARG A 96 -14.07 -2.42 -6.68
N GLU A 97 -14.86 -1.38 -6.95
CA GLU A 97 -14.87 -0.71 -8.25
C GLU A 97 -13.53 -0.05 -8.58
N LEU A 98 -12.94 0.66 -7.62
CA LEU A 98 -11.62 1.28 -7.80
C LEU A 98 -10.55 0.24 -8.10
N GLN A 99 -10.55 -0.88 -7.38
CA GLN A 99 -9.64 -2.00 -7.64
C GLN A 99 -9.85 -2.59 -9.05
N ARG A 100 -11.10 -2.81 -9.45
CA ARG A 100 -11.48 -3.32 -10.78
C ARG A 100 -10.98 -2.40 -11.89
N ARG A 101 -11.28 -1.11 -11.78
CA ARG A 101 -11.04 -0.11 -12.81
C ARG A 101 -9.57 0.32 -12.88
N ARG A 102 -8.86 0.34 -11.75
CA ARG A 102 -7.40 0.43 -11.76
C ARG A 102 -6.81 -0.80 -12.45
N GLY A 103 -7.34 -1.97 -12.14
CA GLY A 103 -6.87 -3.26 -12.64
C GLY A 103 -5.36 -3.42 -12.39
N ARG A 104 -4.61 -3.52 -13.48
CA ARG A 104 -3.15 -3.74 -13.46
C ARG A 104 -2.31 -2.47 -13.33
N ARG A 105 -2.91 -1.28 -13.43
CA ARG A 105 -2.22 0.03 -13.33
C ARG A 105 -1.72 0.30 -11.91
N ARG A 106 -0.71 1.16 -11.76
CA ARG A 106 -0.24 1.57 -10.43
C ARG A 106 -1.22 2.58 -9.83
N ARG A 107 -1.26 2.63 -8.49
CA ARG A 107 -2.06 3.64 -7.79
C ARG A 107 -1.57 5.05 -8.08
N SER A 108 -0.27 5.25 -8.30
CA SER A 108 0.29 6.55 -8.69
C SER A 108 -0.34 7.08 -9.97
N ASP A 109 -0.49 6.19 -10.95
CA ASP A 109 -0.96 6.57 -12.28
C ASP A 109 -2.45 6.92 -12.21
N VAL A 110 -3.25 6.07 -11.55
CA VAL A 110 -4.68 6.32 -11.32
C VAL A 110 -4.90 7.54 -10.42
N ALA A 111 -4.06 7.75 -9.41
CA ALA A 111 -4.13 8.92 -8.55
C ALA A 111 -3.90 10.22 -9.33
N ALA A 112 -2.94 10.22 -10.27
CA ALA A 112 -2.70 11.34 -11.16
C ALA A 112 -3.89 11.61 -12.09
N GLU A 113 -4.52 10.56 -12.65
CA GLU A 113 -5.73 10.68 -13.46
C GLU A 113 -6.92 11.27 -12.69
N ILE A 114 -7.14 10.83 -11.44
CA ILE A 114 -8.23 11.32 -10.58
C ILE A 114 -7.89 12.71 -10.00
N GLY A 115 -6.62 13.06 -9.89
CA GLY A 115 -6.15 14.28 -9.23
C GLY A 115 -6.18 14.19 -7.70
N ILE A 116 -5.83 13.03 -7.13
CA ILE A 116 -5.69 12.80 -5.68
C ILE A 116 -4.33 12.17 -5.35
N HIS A 117 -4.00 12.03 -4.06
CA HIS A 117 -2.75 11.41 -3.65
C HIS A 117 -2.83 9.87 -3.74
N ALA A 118 -1.72 9.21 -4.10
CA ALA A 118 -1.68 7.74 -4.25
C ALA A 118 -2.02 6.97 -2.95
N SER A 119 -1.74 7.55 -1.78
CA SER A 119 -2.16 6.97 -0.50
C SER A 119 -3.68 6.99 -0.33
N GLN A 120 -4.35 8.03 -0.85
CA GLN A 120 -5.79 8.17 -0.78
C GLN A 120 -6.49 7.14 -1.66
N VAL A 121 -5.97 6.88 -2.87
CA VAL A 121 -6.44 5.77 -3.72
C VAL A 121 -6.38 4.45 -2.95
N ARG A 122 -5.27 4.17 -2.25
CA ARG A 122 -5.14 2.93 -1.47
C ARG A 122 -6.21 2.81 -0.38
N ILE A 123 -6.44 3.87 0.38
CA ILE A 123 -7.42 3.87 1.48
C ILE A 123 -8.82 3.63 0.91
N LEU A 124 -9.17 4.30 -0.19
CA LEU A 124 -10.47 4.12 -0.86
C LEU A 124 -10.62 2.73 -1.47
N GLU A 125 -9.56 2.19 -2.10
CA GLU A 125 -9.55 0.83 -2.63
C GLU A 125 -9.73 -0.24 -1.55
N LEU A 126 -9.40 0.03 -0.30
CA LEU A 126 -9.60 -0.89 0.81
C LEU A 126 -10.95 -0.70 1.50
N GLY A 127 -11.66 0.38 1.18
CA GLY A 127 -12.84 0.81 1.95
C GLY A 127 -12.48 1.20 3.39
N GLU A 128 -11.26 1.70 3.63
CA GLU A 128 -10.80 2.13 4.97
C GLU A 128 -11.35 3.51 5.37
N SER A 129 -11.89 4.29 4.42
CA SER A 129 -12.49 5.60 4.70
C SER A 129 -13.52 6.01 3.66
N VAL A 130 -14.51 6.80 4.08
CA VAL A 130 -15.42 7.52 3.18
C VAL A 130 -14.68 8.70 2.52
N PRO A 131 -14.78 8.91 1.19
CA PRO A 131 -14.18 10.04 0.51
C PRO A 131 -14.80 11.38 0.95
N SER A 132 -13.97 12.43 1.05
CA SER A 132 -14.48 13.79 1.22
C SER A 132 -15.26 14.27 0.00
N LEU A 133 -16.15 15.26 0.14
CA LEU A 133 -16.93 15.81 -0.98
C LEU A 133 -16.07 16.22 -2.19
N PRO A 134 -14.93 16.94 -2.04
CA PRO A 134 -14.06 17.22 -3.19
C PRO A 134 -13.49 15.96 -3.86
N THR A 135 -13.29 14.89 -3.09
CA THR A 135 -12.83 13.60 -3.62
C THR A 135 -13.97 12.89 -4.36
N VAL A 136 -15.18 12.92 -3.83
CA VAL A 136 -16.38 12.42 -4.51
C VAL A 136 -16.55 13.10 -5.87
N TRP A 137 -16.40 14.43 -5.94
CA TRP A 137 -16.43 15.21 -7.18
C TRP A 137 -15.33 14.83 -8.20
N LYS A 138 -14.22 14.25 -7.76
CA LYS A 138 -13.19 13.73 -8.67
C LYS A 138 -13.52 12.30 -9.11
N LEU A 139 -13.96 11.48 -8.16
CA LEU A 139 -14.29 10.08 -8.38
C LEU A 139 -15.48 9.93 -9.32
N HIS A 140 -16.55 10.70 -9.17
CA HIS A 140 -17.74 10.56 -10.02
C HIS A 140 -17.40 10.88 -11.50
N ARG A 141 -16.58 11.92 -11.77
CA ARG A 141 -16.09 12.24 -13.13
C ARG A 141 -15.26 11.12 -13.69
N TRP A 142 -14.35 10.60 -12.87
CA TRP A 142 -13.49 9.51 -13.31
C TRP A 142 -14.36 8.29 -13.60
N LEU A 143 -15.17 7.82 -12.65
CA LEU A 143 -16.01 6.63 -12.70
C LEU A 143 -17.13 6.69 -13.74
N GLY A 144 -17.62 7.90 -14.07
CA GLY A 144 -18.84 8.09 -14.85
C GLY A 144 -20.10 7.74 -14.07
N TRP A 145 -20.06 7.85 -12.73
CA TRP A 145 -21.18 7.54 -11.85
C TRP A 145 -21.89 8.82 -11.37
N PRO A 146 -23.17 8.75 -10.98
CA PRO A 146 -23.82 9.78 -10.18
C PRO A 146 -23.05 10.03 -8.87
N VAL A 147 -23.13 11.26 -8.33
CA VAL A 147 -22.45 11.63 -7.08
C VAL A 147 -22.99 10.79 -5.91
N GLU A 148 -24.30 10.57 -5.90
CA GLU A 148 -25.05 9.80 -4.93
C GLU A 148 -24.58 8.34 -4.92
N ASP A 149 -24.39 7.73 -6.10
CA ASP A 149 -23.91 6.36 -6.23
C ASP A 149 -22.49 6.19 -5.69
N VAL A 150 -21.63 7.19 -5.86
CA VAL A 150 -20.28 7.17 -5.28
C VAL A 150 -20.33 7.23 -3.76
N ILE A 151 -21.23 8.04 -3.19
CA ILE A 151 -21.41 8.17 -1.74
C ILE A 151 -21.98 6.87 -1.18
N SER A 152 -23.09 6.37 -1.73
CA SER A 152 -23.74 5.12 -1.32
C SER A 152 -22.77 3.95 -1.37
N ALA A 153 -22.05 3.78 -2.48
CA ALA A 153 -21.08 2.69 -2.63
C ALA A 153 -19.89 2.78 -1.66
N ALA A 154 -19.57 3.97 -1.12
CA ALA A 154 -18.54 4.15 -0.11
C ALA A 154 -19.02 3.79 1.30
N MET A 155 -20.32 3.94 1.56
CA MET A 155 -20.96 3.70 2.86
C MET A 155 -21.48 2.27 3.01
N GLU A 156 -21.70 1.54 1.91
CA GLU A 156 -22.02 0.11 1.93
C GLU A 156 -20.88 -0.69 2.59
N GLU A 157 -21.09 -1.17 3.82
CA GLU A 157 -20.23 -2.20 4.39
C GLU A 157 -20.47 -3.53 3.64
N GLY A 158 -19.39 -4.22 3.28
CA GLY A 158 -19.44 -5.46 2.54
C GLY A 158 -19.80 -6.63 3.46
N ASP A 159 -20.78 -7.42 3.02
CA ASP A 159 -21.07 -8.77 3.54
C ASP A 159 -19.84 -9.69 3.51
#